data_AF-A0A3P7NAX3-F1
#
_entry.id   AF-A0A3P7NAX3-F1
#
_cell.length_a   1.000
_cell.length_b   1.000
_cell.length_c   1.000
_cell.angle_alpha   90.00
_cell.angle_beta   90.00
_cell.angle_gamma   90.00
#
_symmetry.space_group_name_H-M   'P 1'
#
loop_
_entity.id
_entity.type
_entity.pdbx_description
1 polymer ?
#
loop_
_entity_poly.entity_id
_entity_poly.type
_entity_poly.pdbx_seq_one_letter_code
_entity_poly.pdbx_strand_id
1 'polypeptide(L)'
;MDALTFGSDVLLRHMTFAEAKKMPIKFIDLCILLGCDYCESIRGVGPKKAFELIKAHGDIESVLENIDTKKYQIPENWPYKRARELFLHPEVADCESLEKYQIPENWPYKRARELFLHPEVADCESLELVWKEPDVDGILKFMCEEKNFK
;
A
#
# COMPACT_ATOMS: atom_id res chain seq x y z
N MET A 1 6.50 -6.75 13.11
CA MET A 1 7.60 -6.23 13.96
C MET A 1 7.37 -6.62 15.41
N ASP A 2 6.11 -6.65 15.85
CA ASP A 2 5.58 -7.47 16.94
C ASP A 2 6.24 -8.83 17.20
N ALA A 3 6.74 -9.57 16.21
CA ALA A 3 7.50 -10.81 16.46
C ALA A 3 8.64 -10.62 17.49
N LEU A 4 9.33 -9.47 17.48
CA LEU A 4 10.38 -9.14 18.46
C LEU A 4 9.78 -8.91 19.86
N THR A 5 8.56 -8.38 19.96
CA THR A 5 7.91 -8.13 21.25
C THR A 5 7.39 -9.41 21.91
N PHE A 6 7.26 -10.51 21.15
CA PHE A 6 7.01 -11.86 21.67
C PHE A 6 8.30 -12.63 22.02
N GLY A 7 9.47 -11.96 22.02
CA GLY A 7 10.73 -12.58 22.42
C GLY A 7 11.48 -13.33 21.31
N SER A 8 11.17 -13.07 20.03
CA SER A 8 11.97 -13.63 18.93
C SER A 8 13.38 -13.02 18.91
N ASP A 9 14.42 -13.83 18.96
CA ASP A 9 15.82 -13.35 18.91
C ASP A 9 16.21 -12.80 17.53
N VAL A 10 15.64 -13.34 16.47
CA VAL A 10 15.98 -13.01 15.08
C VAL A 10 14.71 -12.75 14.28
N LEU A 11 14.66 -11.60 13.59
CA LEU A 11 13.57 -11.25 12.68
C LEU A 11 14.11 -10.89 11.30
N LEU A 12 13.87 -11.77 10.32
CA LEU A 12 14.13 -11.48 8.90
C LEU A 12 12.95 -10.72 8.30
N ARG A 13 13.21 -9.56 7.70
CA ARG A 13 12.19 -8.72 7.06
C ARG A 13 12.32 -8.77 5.53
N HIS A 14 11.20 -8.54 4.86
CA HIS A 14 11.10 -8.45 3.39
C HIS A 14 11.37 -9.75 2.61
N MET A 15 11.26 -10.91 3.25
CA MET A 15 11.40 -12.21 2.57
C MET A 15 10.37 -12.45 1.45
N THR A 16 9.18 -11.83 1.55
CA THR A 16 8.07 -11.98 0.59
C THR A 16 7.75 -10.69 -0.18
N PHE A 17 8.58 -9.65 -0.06
CA PHE A 17 8.29 -8.36 -0.66
C PHE A 17 8.60 -8.37 -2.16
N ALA A 18 7.58 -8.27 -3.01
CA ALA A 18 7.76 -7.99 -4.43
C ALA A 18 8.09 -6.49 -4.60
N GLU A 19 9.31 -6.15 -5.03
CA GLU A 19 9.77 -4.76 -5.18
C GLU A 19 8.98 -4.00 -6.26
N ALA A 20 7.87 -3.35 -5.88
CA ALA A 20 7.32 -2.23 -6.63
C ALA A 20 8.17 -0.99 -6.32
N LYS A 21 9.12 -0.68 -7.20
CA LYS A 21 10.05 0.45 -7.10
C LYS A 21 9.31 1.77 -6.85
N LYS A 22 9.62 2.41 -5.72
CA LYS A 22 9.16 3.75 -5.36
C LYS A 22 9.90 4.80 -6.22
N MET A 23 9.18 5.48 -7.10
CA MET A 23 9.61 6.77 -7.66
C MET A 23 8.74 7.87 -7.04
N PRO A 24 9.19 8.52 -5.96
CA PRO A 24 8.31 9.34 -5.11
C PRO A 24 7.61 10.49 -5.84
N ILE A 25 8.29 11.17 -6.78
CA ILE A 25 7.69 12.32 -7.48
C ILE A 25 6.73 11.88 -8.60
N LYS A 26 7.12 10.87 -9.40
CA LYS A 26 6.24 10.31 -10.45
C LYS A 26 5.02 9.58 -9.88
N PHE A 27 5.13 9.10 -8.64
CA PHE A 27 4.05 8.41 -7.97
C PHE A 27 2.90 9.35 -7.58
N ILE A 28 3.19 10.56 -7.09
CA ILE A 28 2.15 11.54 -6.75
C ILE A 28 1.32 11.88 -8.00
N ASP A 29 2.00 12.16 -9.10
CA ASP A 29 1.35 12.49 -10.37
C ASP A 29 0.53 11.31 -10.94
N LEU A 30 1.03 10.08 -10.77
CA LEU A 30 0.27 8.87 -11.09
C LEU A 30 -0.98 8.73 -10.21
N CYS A 31 -0.89 8.95 -8.90
CA CYS A 31 -2.02 8.89 -7.98
C CYS A 31 -3.09 9.92 -8.34
N ILE A 32 -2.69 11.13 -8.70
CA ILE A 32 -3.62 12.17 -9.14
C ILE A 32 -4.33 11.77 -10.44
N LEU A 33 -3.62 11.20 -11.42
CA LEU A 33 -4.24 10.72 -12.67
C LEU A 33 -5.20 9.54 -12.48
N LEU A 34 -4.92 8.67 -11.50
CA LEU A 34 -5.78 7.56 -11.12
C LEU A 34 -7.05 8.01 -10.39
N GLY A 35 -7.07 9.24 -9.89
CA GLY A 35 -8.09 9.77 -8.99
C GLY A 35 -7.65 9.64 -7.53
N CYS A 36 -7.76 10.74 -6.80
CA CYS A 36 -7.48 10.81 -5.37
C CYS A 36 -8.56 11.62 -4.67
N ASP A 37 -8.54 11.63 -3.34
CA ASP A 37 -9.57 12.34 -2.55
C ASP A 37 -9.54 13.87 -2.73
N TYR A 38 -8.45 14.42 -3.27
CA TYR A 38 -8.27 15.87 -3.45
C TYR A 38 -8.74 16.40 -4.82
N CYS A 39 -8.86 15.53 -5.83
CA CYS A 39 -9.30 15.92 -7.17
C CYS A 39 -9.82 14.72 -7.98
N GLU A 40 -10.80 14.99 -8.84
CA GLU A 40 -11.37 13.97 -9.73
C GLU A 40 -10.35 13.46 -10.76
N SER A 41 -10.53 12.23 -11.25
CA SER A 41 -9.71 11.69 -12.34
C SER A 41 -10.19 12.17 -13.71
N ILE A 42 -9.29 12.09 -14.70
CA ILE A 42 -9.65 12.37 -16.10
C ILE A 42 -10.53 11.23 -16.62
N ARG A 43 -11.74 11.57 -17.08
CA ARG A 43 -12.69 10.58 -17.60
C ARG A 43 -12.08 9.76 -18.74
N GLY A 44 -12.04 8.45 -18.57
CA GLY A 44 -11.50 7.50 -19.55
C GLY A 44 -10.01 7.17 -19.38
N VAL A 45 -9.30 7.81 -18.45
CA VAL A 45 -7.93 7.44 -18.09
C VAL A 45 -7.97 6.40 -16.97
N GLY A 46 -7.69 5.14 -17.31
CA GLY A 46 -7.56 4.04 -16.35
C GLY A 46 -6.11 3.75 -15.95
N PRO A 47 -5.86 2.79 -15.03
CA PRO A 47 -4.54 2.56 -14.45
C PRO A 47 -3.40 2.23 -15.41
N LYS A 48 -3.68 1.37 -16.40
CA LYS A 48 -2.69 1.04 -17.43
C LYS A 48 -2.29 2.29 -18.22
N LYS A 49 -3.27 3.12 -18.58
CA LYS A 49 -3.00 4.29 -19.41
C LYS A 49 -2.33 5.41 -18.63
N ALA A 50 -2.75 5.65 -17.39
CA ALA A 50 -2.10 6.60 -16.49
C ALA A 50 -0.61 6.26 -16.32
N PHE A 51 -0.29 4.98 -16.11
CA PHE A 51 1.10 4.53 -15.99
C PHE A 51 1.91 4.73 -17.28
N GLU A 52 1.34 4.41 -18.45
CA GLU A 52 2.00 4.68 -19.74
C GLU A 52 2.30 6.18 -19.94
N LEU A 53 1.33 7.04 -19.61
CA LEU A 53 1.45 8.49 -19.76
C LEU A 53 2.53 9.06 -18.84
N ILE A 54 2.55 8.67 -17.56
CA ILE A 54 3.59 9.09 -16.60
C ILE A 54 4.96 8.53 -16.97
N LYS A 55 5.03 7.30 -17.51
CA LYS A 55 6.28 6.73 -17.98
C LYS A 55 6.84 7.48 -19.19
N ALA A 56 5.97 7.93 -20.10
CA ALA A 56 6.35 8.64 -21.33
C ALA A 56 6.69 10.11 -21.09
N HIS A 57 5.87 10.83 -20.31
CA HIS A 57 5.94 12.29 -20.20
C HIS A 57 6.50 12.77 -18.86
N GLY A 58 6.54 11.92 -17.83
CA GLY A 58 7.17 12.23 -16.55
C GLY A 58 6.29 12.96 -15.53
N ASP A 59 5.61 14.03 -15.94
CA ASP A 59 4.75 14.89 -15.11
C ASP A 59 3.36 15.14 -15.73
N ILE A 60 2.42 15.60 -14.90
CA ILE A 60 1.03 15.89 -15.36
C ILE A 60 1.00 17.00 -16.41
N GLU A 61 1.82 18.05 -16.25
CA GLU A 61 1.93 19.17 -17.19
C GLU A 61 2.20 18.69 -18.61
N SER A 62 3.23 17.87 -18.79
CA SER A 62 3.64 17.29 -20.07
C SER A 62 2.59 16.31 -20.60
N VAL A 63 1.87 15.62 -19.72
CA VAL A 63 0.73 14.77 -20.12
C VAL A 63 -0.40 15.62 -20.70
N LEU A 64 -0.76 16.74 -20.05
CA LEU A 64 -1.84 17.62 -20.51
C LEU A 64 -1.53 18.30 -21.85
N GLU A 65 -0.27 18.58 -22.15
CA GLU A 65 0.16 19.13 -23.45
C GLU A 65 0.07 18.11 -24.59
N ASN A 66 0.29 16.82 -24.31
CA ASN A 66 0.40 15.77 -25.32
C ASN A 66 -0.83 14.85 -25.42
N ILE A 67 -1.83 15.02 -24.54
CA ILE A 67 -3.02 14.18 -24.51
C ILE A 67 -4.02 14.59 -25.61
N ASP A 68 -4.68 13.58 -26.19
CA ASP A 68 -5.73 13.80 -27.19
C ASP A 68 -7.01 14.36 -26.53
N THR A 69 -7.19 15.68 -26.64
CA THR A 69 -8.31 16.44 -26.07
C THR A 69 -9.67 16.08 -26.67
N LYS A 70 -9.71 15.39 -27.83
CA LYS A 70 -10.97 14.88 -28.40
C LYS A 70 -11.43 13.61 -27.71
N LYS A 71 -10.47 12.79 -27.25
CA LYS A 71 -10.73 11.51 -26.61
C LYS A 71 -10.93 11.64 -25.10
N TYR A 72 -10.20 12.53 -24.45
CA TYR A 72 -10.25 12.72 -23.00
C TYR A 72 -10.79 14.11 -22.67
N GLN A 73 -11.92 14.14 -21.98
CA GLN A 73 -12.53 15.38 -21.48
C GLN A 73 -11.83 15.76 -20.17
N ILE A 74 -10.89 16.70 -20.26
CA ILE A 74 -10.20 17.24 -19.10
C ILE A 74 -11.14 18.26 -18.44
N PRO A 75 -11.40 18.17 -17.12
CA PRO A 75 -12.17 19.18 -16.41
C PRO A 75 -11.54 20.57 -16.56
N GLU A 76 -12.34 21.59 -16.88
CA GLU A 76 -11.89 22.97 -16.86
C GLU A 76 -11.44 23.34 -15.43
N ASN A 77 -10.23 23.92 -15.29
CA ASN A 77 -9.60 24.22 -14.01
C ASN A 77 -9.37 23.02 -13.07
N TRP A 78 -8.93 21.88 -13.62
CA TRP A 78 -8.56 20.71 -12.81
C TRP A 78 -7.48 21.05 -11.75
N PRO A 79 -7.77 20.90 -10.43
CA PRO A 79 -6.92 21.41 -9.34
C PRO A 79 -5.74 20.48 -8.99
N TYR A 80 -5.10 19.87 -9.98
CA TYR A 80 -4.04 18.87 -9.79
C TYR A 80 -2.81 19.44 -9.06
N LYS A 81 -2.48 20.73 -9.25
CA LYS A 81 -1.38 21.41 -8.54
C LYS A 81 -1.61 21.48 -7.04
N ARG A 82 -2.85 21.80 -6.63
CA ARG A 82 -3.23 21.86 -5.21
C ARG A 82 -3.22 20.46 -4.59
N ALA A 83 -3.70 19.45 -5.33
CA ALA A 83 -3.59 18.06 -4.88
C ALA A 83 -2.13 17.66 -4.66
N ARG A 84 -1.23 17.99 -5.59
CA ARG A 84 0.22 17.75 -5.48
C ARG A 84 0.83 18.43 -4.25
N GLU A 85 0.43 19.67 -3.98
CA GLU A 85 0.87 20.40 -2.77
C GLU A 85 0.39 19.70 -1.49
N LEU A 86 -0.86 19.26 -1.42
CA LEU A 86 -1.38 18.50 -0.27
C LEU A 86 -0.66 17.15 -0.07
N PHE A 87 -0.16 16.52 -1.14
CA PHE A 87 0.67 15.33 -1.01
C PHE A 87 2.06 15.61 -0.43
N LEU A 88 2.65 16.78 -0.73
CA LEU A 88 3.99 17.17 -0.25
C LEU A 88 3.94 17.83 1.14
N HIS A 89 2.91 18.63 1.37
CA HIS A 89 2.66 19.44 2.55
C HIS A 89 1.21 19.20 2.99
N PRO A 90 0.92 18.02 3.58
CA PRO A 90 -0.43 17.74 4.06
C PRO A 90 -0.80 18.77 5.13
N GLU A 91 -2.04 19.25 5.08
CA GLU A 91 -2.62 20.09 6.13
C GLU A 91 -2.80 19.23 7.40
N VAL A 92 -1.74 19.14 8.19
CA VAL A 92 -1.75 18.48 9.50
C VAL A 92 -1.89 19.53 10.58
N ALA A 93 -2.73 19.27 11.58
CA ALA A 93 -2.78 20.10 12.77
C ALA A 93 -1.41 20.10 13.45
N ASP A 94 -0.96 21.27 13.91
CA ASP A 94 0.28 21.37 14.68
C ASP A 94 0.18 20.47 15.91
N CYS A 95 1.20 19.63 16.11
CA CYS A 95 1.25 18.68 17.23
C CYS A 95 1.11 19.38 18.60
N GLU A 96 1.46 20.67 18.67
CA GLU A 96 1.38 21.50 19.87
C GLU A 96 -0.03 22.02 20.15
N SER A 97 -0.88 22.13 19.11
CA SER A 97 -2.27 22.58 19.21
C SER A 97 -3.24 21.46 19.61
N LEU A 98 -2.81 20.21 19.51
CA LEU A 98 -3.57 19.05 19.95
C LEU A 98 -3.51 18.97 21.48
N GLU A 99 -4.67 19.02 22.14
CA GLU A 99 -4.77 18.74 23.58
C GLU A 99 -4.05 17.42 23.88
N LYS A 100 -2.97 17.49 24.67
CA LYS A 100 -2.10 16.38 25.03
C LYS A 100 -2.92 15.13 25.36
N TYR A 101 -2.87 14.15 24.45
CA TYR A 101 -3.30 12.76 24.57
C TYR A 101 -4.21 12.47 25.78
N GLN A 102 -5.52 12.57 25.59
CA GLN A 102 -6.48 12.03 26.55
C GLN A 102 -6.40 10.49 26.51
N ILE A 103 -5.86 9.87 27.56
CA ILE A 103 -5.83 8.41 27.67
C ILE A 103 -7.27 7.94 27.90
N PRO A 104 -7.83 7.05 27.06
CA PRO A 104 -9.15 6.49 27.30
C PRO A 104 -9.22 5.80 28.67
N GLU A 105 -10.31 6.00 29.42
CA GLU A 105 -10.46 5.47 30.79
C GLU A 105 -10.24 3.95 30.87
N ASN A 106 -10.65 3.20 29.83
CA ASN A 106 -10.53 1.75 29.75
C ASN A 106 -9.41 1.29 28.80
N TRP A 107 -8.24 1.94 28.83
CA TRP A 107 -7.12 1.56 27.98
C TRP A 107 -6.51 0.19 28.41
N PRO A 108 -6.59 -0.88 27.59
CA PRO A 108 -6.31 -2.26 28.01
C PRO A 108 -4.81 -2.62 27.96
N TYR A 109 -3.92 -1.71 28.38
CA TYR A 109 -2.47 -1.93 28.27
C TYR A 109 -1.97 -3.10 29.12
N LYS A 110 -2.60 -3.38 30.27
CA LYS A 110 -2.20 -4.49 31.15
C LYS A 110 -2.38 -5.84 30.46
N ARG A 111 -3.54 -6.03 29.83
CA ARG A 111 -3.85 -7.23 29.04
C ARG A 111 -2.94 -7.35 27.83
N ALA A 112 -2.66 -6.25 27.14
CA ALA A 112 -1.74 -6.26 26.02
C ALA A 112 -0.32 -6.69 26.45
N ARG A 113 0.17 -6.21 27.61
CA ARG A 113 1.48 -6.63 28.15
C ARG A 113 1.51 -8.12 28.49
N GLU A 114 0.45 -8.62 29.11
CA GLU A 114 0.32 -10.05 29.44
C GLU A 114 0.34 -10.92 28.19
N LEU A 115 -0.36 -10.50 27.13
CA LEU A 115 -0.36 -11.19 25.83
C LEU A 115 1.06 -11.34 25.26
N PHE A 116 1.90 -10.31 25.35
CA PHE A 116 3.27 -10.36 24.83
C PHE A 116 4.21 -11.24 25.66
N LEU A 117 4.01 -11.28 26.98
CA LEU A 117 4.84 -12.09 27.89
C LEU A 117 4.41 -13.56 27.92
N HIS A 118 3.11 -13.81 27.79
CA HIS A 118 2.51 -15.14 27.88
C HIS A 118 1.57 -15.38 26.68
N PRO A 119 2.10 -15.41 25.45
CA PRO A 119 1.30 -15.75 24.29
C PRO A 119 0.87 -17.22 24.33
N GLU A 120 -0.30 -17.49 23.77
CA GLU A 120 -0.73 -18.86 23.50
C GLU A 120 0.06 -19.41 22.30
N VAL A 121 1.08 -20.23 22.58
CA VAL A 121 1.93 -20.86 21.56
C VAL A 121 1.87 -22.38 21.68
N ALA A 122 2.02 -23.06 20.55
CA ALA A 122 2.18 -24.50 20.53
C ALA A 122 3.51 -24.90 21.19
N ASP A 123 3.53 -26.06 21.83
CA ASP A 123 4.75 -26.61 22.39
C ASP A 123 5.71 -27.04 21.27
N CYS A 124 6.89 -26.41 21.22
CA CYS A 124 7.92 -26.68 20.23
C CYS A 124 8.43 -28.12 20.29
N GLU A 125 8.46 -28.75 21.47
CA GLU A 125 8.96 -30.13 21.60
C GLU A 125 7.99 -31.15 20.99
N SER A 126 6.71 -30.81 20.91
CA SER A 126 5.68 -31.66 20.31
C SER A 126 5.62 -31.60 18.77
N LEU A 127 6.36 -30.67 18.14
CA LEU A 127 6.26 -30.40 16.71
C LEU A 127 7.36 -31.13 15.92
N GLU A 128 6.95 -32.10 15.09
CA GLU A 128 7.81 -32.70 14.08
C GLU A 128 7.54 -32.06 12.71
N LEU A 129 8.52 -31.32 12.20
CA LEU A 129 8.44 -30.71 10.88
C LEU A 129 9.10 -31.62 9.84
N VAL A 130 8.32 -32.05 8.84
CA VAL A 130 8.80 -32.88 7.73
C VAL A 130 8.52 -32.19 6.41
N TRP A 131 9.58 -31.85 5.68
CA TRP A 131 9.50 -31.26 4.34
C TRP A 131 9.43 -32.38 3.31
N LYS A 132 8.41 -32.32 2.45
CA LYS A 132 8.19 -33.28 1.37
C LYS A 132 8.37 -32.58 0.02
N GLU A 133 8.62 -33.37 -1.01
CA GLU A 133 8.60 -32.87 -2.39
C GLU A 133 7.21 -32.32 -2.74
N PRO A 134 7.14 -31.25 -3.55
CA PRO A 134 5.88 -30.66 -3.96
C PRO A 134 5.08 -31.64 -4.83
N ASP A 135 3.78 -31.77 -4.54
CA ASP A 135 2.83 -32.53 -5.35
C ASP A 135 2.49 -31.73 -6.62
N VAL A 136 3.20 -32.02 -7.71
CA VAL A 136 3.07 -31.30 -8.99
C VAL A 136 1.67 -31.42 -9.57
N ASP A 137 1.08 -32.61 -9.55
CA ASP A 137 -0.24 -32.85 -10.12
C ASP A 137 -1.32 -32.12 -9.30
N GLY A 138 -1.22 -32.19 -7.96
CA GLY A 138 -2.11 -31.45 -7.05
C GLY A 138 -2.01 -29.94 -7.22
N ILE A 139 -0.81 -29.40 -7.40
CA ILE A 139 -0.59 -27.96 -7.62
C ILE A 139 -1.18 -27.52 -8.97
N LEU A 140 -0.96 -28.28 -10.06
CA LEU A 140 -1.51 -27.96 -11.37
C LEU A 140 -3.03 -27.93 -11.34
N LYS A 141 -3.65 -28.93 -10.71
CA LYS A 141 -5.09 -29.00 -10.53
C LYS A 141 -5.61 -27.77 -9.76
N PHE A 142 -5.01 -27.46 -8.62
CA PHE A 142 -5.45 -26.34 -7.79
C PHE A 142 -5.27 -24.98 -8.50
N MET A 143 -4.13 -24.76 -9.15
CA MET A 143 -3.86 -23.49 -9.81
C MET A 143 -4.68 -23.32 -11.09
N CYS A 144 -4.62 -24.28 -12.01
CA CYS A 144 -5.21 -24.13 -13.34
C CYS A 144 -6.72 -24.41 -13.37
N GLU A 145 -7.22 -25.40 -12.64
CA GLU A 145 -8.65 -25.74 -12.67
C GLU A 145 -9.47 -24.92 -11.67
N GLU A 146 -9.06 -24.90 -10.40
CA GLU A 146 -9.86 -24.24 -9.35
C GLU A 146 -9.66 -22.73 -9.32
N LYS A 147 -8.39 -22.28 -9.39
CA LYS A 147 -8.05 -20.85 -9.34
C LYS A 147 -8.00 -20.19 -10.71
N ASN A 148 -8.26 -20.94 -11.79
CA ASN A 148 -8.25 -20.45 -13.18
C ASN A 148 -6.98 -19.65 -13.50
N PHE A 149 -5.85 -20.07 -12.91
CA PHE A 149 -4.55 -19.50 -13.20
C PHE A 149 -4.13 -19.99 -14.59
N LYS A 150 -4.01 -19.05 -15.52
CA LYS A 150 -3.67 -19.30 -16.93
C LYS A 150 -2.16 -19.28 -17.15
#